data_AF-A0A7J4RQJ2-F1
#
_entry.id   AF-A0A7J4RQJ2-F1
#
_cell.length_a   1.000
_cell.length_b   1.000
_cell.length_c   1.000
_cell.angle_alpha   90.00
_cell.angle_beta   90.00
_cell.angle_gamma   90.00
#
_symmetry.space_group_name_H-M   'P 1'
#
loop_
_entity.id
_entity.type
_entity.pdbx_description
1 polymer ?
#
loop_
_entity_poly.entity_id
_entity_poly.type
_entity_poly.pdbx_seq_one_letter_code
_entity_poly.pdbx_strand_id
1 'polypeptide(L)'
;KKIIIFSIIVLFFFGQNFIPNSFSAQADYFLKLDGIDGEAVVKGESGWIQLYSVQYNESDFDFITGLSNPAVQTDNPKWTLVKQIDKSSPMLFEAVATGKHIKEGTLTLCNDDNCESKILLTDVSIIGFNVNSTAGVDTETILLKSLSASVKGETIVIPGWIKNNARWFADGSIGESDFTKGIEYMIKEGIMKIPNLPPTASDVAKINVPDWVKNNALWWADGLITDDDFVKGIQYLVEHGIIRV
;
A
#
# COMPACT_ATOMS: atom_id res chain seq x y z
N LYS A 1 -64.52 21.79 39.71
CA LYS A 1 -63.46 22.57 40.42
C LYS A 1 -62.18 21.75 40.30
N LYS A 2 -61.04 22.10 39.70
CA LYS A 2 -60.41 23.27 39.01
C LYS A 2 -59.30 22.60 38.15
N ILE A 3 -59.09 22.88 36.86
CA ILE A 3 -58.27 23.97 36.29
C ILE A 3 -56.83 23.93 36.89
N ILE A 4 -55.78 23.44 36.19
CA ILE A 4 -55.04 23.96 35.01
C ILE A 4 -53.69 24.64 35.43
N ILE A 5 -52.58 24.15 34.82
CA ILE A 5 -51.42 24.91 34.25
C ILE A 5 -50.11 25.23 35.04
N PHE A 6 -49.00 24.87 34.33
CA PHE A 6 -47.63 25.45 34.20
C PHE A 6 -46.51 25.19 35.22
N SER A 7 -45.46 24.49 34.78
CA SER A 7 -44.26 25.08 34.11
C SER A 7 -43.31 23.94 33.69
N ILE A 8 -43.10 23.67 32.41
CA ILE A 8 -41.97 24.15 31.59
C ILE A 8 -40.61 23.74 32.18
N ILE A 9 -40.05 22.61 31.70
CA ILE A 9 -38.70 22.56 31.11
C ILE A 9 -38.84 21.75 29.82
N VAL A 10 -38.69 22.47 28.71
CA VAL A 10 -38.50 21.97 27.35
C VAL A 10 -37.04 21.61 27.20
N LEU A 11 -36.75 20.46 26.59
CA LEU A 11 -35.67 20.21 25.63
C LEU A 11 -35.86 18.77 25.13
N PHE A 12 -36.64 18.57 24.07
CA PHE A 12 -36.10 18.41 22.72
C PHE A 12 -34.82 17.55 22.71
N PHE A 13 -34.99 16.23 22.70
CA PHE A 13 -34.12 15.38 21.89
C PHE A 13 -35.01 14.62 20.92
N PHE A 14 -35.19 15.26 19.76
CA PHE A 14 -35.59 14.61 18.51
C PHE A 14 -34.66 13.44 18.23
N GLY A 15 -35.21 12.42 17.58
CA GLY A 15 -34.45 11.28 17.11
C GLY A 15 -33.17 11.70 16.40
N GLN A 16 -32.06 11.21 16.92
CA GLN A 16 -30.99 10.72 16.08
C GLN A 16 -31.02 9.22 16.31
N ASN A 17 -31.60 8.51 15.35
CA ASN A 17 -31.32 7.10 15.18
C ASN A 17 -29.80 6.98 15.24
N PHE A 18 -29.28 6.35 16.29
CA PHE A 18 -27.97 5.75 16.23
C PHE A 18 -28.11 4.68 15.15
N ILE A 19 -27.85 5.07 13.91
CA ILE A 19 -27.57 4.13 12.85
C ILE A 19 -26.17 3.65 13.22
N PRO A 20 -25.98 2.42 13.76
CA PRO A 20 -24.65 1.85 13.72
C PRO A 20 -24.25 1.92 12.26
N ASN A 21 -23.08 2.49 11.95
CA ASN A 21 -22.54 2.51 10.59
C ASN A 21 -22.37 1.06 10.13
N SER A 22 -23.45 0.42 9.66
CA SER A 22 -23.40 -0.76 8.84
C SER A 22 -23.15 -0.25 7.43
N PHE A 23 -21.92 0.20 7.19
CA PHE A 23 -21.47 0.44 5.83
C PHE A 23 -21.11 -0.92 5.24
N SER A 24 -21.97 -1.36 4.34
CA SER A 24 -21.80 -2.51 3.47
C SER A 24 -20.47 -2.40 2.70
N ALA A 25 -19.56 -3.37 2.90
CA ALA A 25 -18.34 -3.61 2.11
C ALA A 25 -17.64 -2.32 1.62
N GLN A 26 -17.07 -1.55 2.54
CA GLN A 26 -16.30 -0.36 2.22
C GLN A 26 -14.83 -0.63 2.55
N ALA A 27 -13.94 -0.47 1.56
CA ALA A 27 -12.51 -0.51 1.80
C ALA A 27 -12.12 0.60 2.78
N ASP A 28 -11.35 0.24 3.80
CA ASP A 28 -10.81 1.19 4.78
C ASP A 28 -9.46 1.71 4.30
N TYR A 29 -9.24 3.02 4.43
CA TYR A 29 -8.02 3.68 3.96
C TYR A 29 -7.32 4.35 5.15
N PHE A 30 -6.02 4.13 5.25
CA PHE A 30 -5.19 4.73 6.30
C PHE A 30 -3.96 5.39 5.72
N LEU A 31 -3.56 6.52 6.29
CA LEU A 31 -2.34 7.22 5.92
C LEU A 31 -1.47 7.43 7.14
N LYS A 32 -0.21 7.00 7.04
CA LYS A 32 0.87 7.40 7.93
C LYS A 32 1.74 8.43 7.25
N LEU A 33 2.12 9.46 7.99
CA LEU A 33 3.08 10.47 7.58
C LEU A 33 4.10 10.66 8.70
N ASP A 34 5.38 10.79 8.34
CA ASP A 34 6.43 10.97 9.33
C ASP A 34 6.22 12.24 10.17
N GLY A 35 6.08 12.04 11.48
CA GLY A 35 5.90 13.12 12.45
C GLY A 35 4.49 13.71 12.49
N ILE A 36 3.50 13.07 11.87
CA ILE A 36 2.09 13.46 11.91
C ILE A 36 1.24 12.27 12.39
N ASP A 37 0.74 12.37 13.61
CA ASP A 37 -0.13 11.37 14.21
C ASP A 37 -1.60 11.60 13.83
N GLY A 38 -2.34 10.53 13.54
CA GLY A 38 -3.79 10.52 13.45
C GLY A 38 -4.46 9.86 14.66
N GLU A 39 -5.73 9.48 14.51
CA GLU A 39 -6.58 8.95 15.59
C GLU A 39 -7.15 7.54 15.33
N ALA A 40 -6.74 6.85 14.26
CA ALA A 40 -7.26 5.52 13.95
C ALA A 40 -7.01 4.53 15.10
N VAL A 41 -7.99 3.66 15.38
CA VAL A 41 -7.95 2.65 16.47
C VAL A 41 -7.88 1.22 15.91
N VAL A 42 -7.53 1.06 14.63
CA VAL A 42 -7.50 -0.25 13.95
C VAL A 42 -6.22 -1.01 14.29
N LYS A 43 -6.33 -2.33 14.48
CA LYS A 43 -5.20 -3.20 14.79
C LYS A 43 -4.17 -3.13 13.65
N GLY A 44 -2.93 -2.75 13.97
CA GLY A 44 -1.84 -2.60 13.01
C GLY A 44 -1.66 -1.18 12.47
N GLU A 45 -2.74 -0.38 12.41
CA GLU A 45 -2.74 1.01 11.91
C GLU A 45 -3.18 2.01 13.00
N SER A 46 -2.99 1.66 14.27
CA SER A 46 -3.36 2.53 15.39
C SER A 46 -2.51 3.80 15.39
N GLY A 47 -3.15 4.97 15.53
CA GLY A 47 -2.51 6.29 15.45
C GLY A 47 -2.25 6.79 14.03
N TRP A 48 -2.74 6.07 13.00
CA TRP A 48 -2.71 6.55 11.62
C TRP A 48 -3.89 7.48 11.34
N ILE A 49 -3.81 8.21 10.23
CA ILE A 49 -4.88 9.07 9.76
C ILE A 49 -5.89 8.19 9.03
N GLN A 50 -7.14 8.15 9.50
CA GLN A 50 -8.21 7.46 8.78
C GLN A 50 -8.72 8.35 7.65
N LEU A 51 -8.85 7.77 6.45
CA LEU A 51 -9.37 8.45 5.27
C LEU A 51 -10.73 7.90 4.86
N TYR A 52 -11.59 8.78 4.39
CA TYR A 52 -12.90 8.46 3.81
C TYR A 52 -12.84 8.19 2.32
N SER A 53 -11.93 8.88 1.62
CA SER A 53 -11.71 8.61 0.22
C SER A 53 -10.29 8.95 -0.18
N VAL A 54 -9.82 8.23 -1.20
CA VAL A 54 -8.52 8.38 -1.83
C VAL A 54 -8.75 8.44 -3.33
N GLN A 55 -8.23 9.46 -3.99
CA GLN A 55 -8.25 9.58 -5.44
C GLN A 55 -6.82 9.83 -5.93
N TYR A 56 -6.40 9.06 -6.92
CA TYR A 56 -5.16 9.30 -7.65
C TYR A 56 -5.49 10.02 -8.95
N ASN A 57 -4.89 11.18 -9.18
CA ASN A 57 -5.08 11.93 -10.42
C ASN A 57 -3.89 11.68 -11.34
N GLU A 58 -4.09 10.88 -12.39
CA GLU A 58 -3.13 10.77 -13.47
C GLU A 58 -3.39 11.88 -14.49
N SER A 59 -2.49 12.85 -14.57
CA SER A 59 -2.56 13.93 -15.56
C SER A 59 -1.16 14.22 -16.10
N ASP A 60 -0.51 13.19 -16.64
CA ASP A 60 0.72 13.31 -17.43
C ASP A 60 0.48 12.83 -18.88
N PHE A 61 -0.66 13.18 -19.51
CA PHE A 61 -0.88 12.85 -20.93
C PHE A 61 -0.42 13.98 -21.86
N ASP A 62 0.89 13.99 -22.17
CA ASP A 62 1.49 14.84 -23.21
C ASP A 62 1.19 14.27 -24.61
N PHE A 63 0.11 14.70 -25.24
CA PHE A 63 -0.03 14.57 -26.70
C PHE A 63 0.69 15.74 -27.38
N ILE A 64 2.00 15.62 -27.58
CA ILE A 64 2.79 16.60 -28.35
C ILE A 64 2.49 16.43 -29.85
N THR A 65 1.47 17.14 -30.34
CA THR A 65 1.49 17.61 -31.74
C THR A 65 2.34 18.87 -31.76
N GLY A 66 3.51 18.77 -32.40
CA GLY A 66 4.52 19.82 -32.37
C GLY A 66 4.00 21.21 -32.70
N LEU A 67 4.40 22.19 -31.90
CA LEU A 67 4.79 23.57 -32.21
C LEU A 67 4.90 24.37 -30.89
N SER A 68 6.15 24.63 -30.49
CA SER A 68 6.60 25.75 -29.63
C SER A 68 5.77 26.18 -28.41
N ASN A 69 6.06 25.59 -27.24
CA ASN A 69 6.31 26.28 -25.97
C ASN A 69 6.89 25.26 -24.97
N PRO A 70 7.91 25.56 -24.13
CA PRO A 70 8.27 24.64 -23.05
C PRO A 70 7.07 24.52 -22.12
N ALA A 71 6.60 23.28 -21.98
CA ALA A 71 5.41 22.92 -21.22
C ALA A 71 5.39 23.62 -19.86
N VAL A 72 4.29 24.31 -19.56
CA VAL A 72 3.91 24.54 -18.17
C VAL A 72 3.64 23.16 -17.60
N GLN A 73 4.61 22.61 -16.89
CA GLN A 73 4.40 21.43 -16.06
C GLN A 73 3.32 21.83 -15.05
N THR A 74 2.11 21.34 -15.25
CA THR A 74 1.03 21.57 -14.29
C THR A 74 1.38 20.77 -13.05
N ASP A 75 1.69 21.45 -11.95
CA ASP A 75 2.02 20.85 -10.66
C ASP A 75 0.75 20.25 -10.02
N ASN A 76 0.18 19.25 -10.68
CA ASN A 76 -1.09 18.67 -10.31
C ASN A 76 -0.91 17.79 -9.08
N PRO A 77 -1.85 17.85 -8.10
CA PRO A 77 -1.83 16.93 -6.98
C PRO A 77 -1.98 15.50 -7.48
N LYS A 78 -1.00 14.65 -7.15
CA LYS A 78 -1.07 13.23 -7.45
C LYS A 78 -2.18 12.54 -6.66
N TRP A 79 -2.43 13.00 -5.43
CA TRP A 79 -3.42 12.42 -4.53
C TRP A 79 -4.38 13.47 -3.99
N THR A 80 -5.68 13.19 -4.06
CA THR A 80 -6.73 13.93 -3.36
C THR A 80 -7.31 13.01 -2.28
N LEU A 81 -7.15 13.40 -1.02
CA LEU A 81 -7.55 12.60 0.15
C LEU A 81 -8.63 13.34 0.92
N VAL A 82 -9.58 12.60 1.49
CA VAL A 82 -10.61 13.17 2.37
C VAL A 82 -10.56 12.48 3.73
N LYS A 83 -10.54 13.26 4.81
CA LYS A 83 -10.57 12.79 6.20
C LYS A 83 -11.53 13.61 7.05
N GLN A 84 -11.85 13.16 8.27
CA GLN A 84 -12.45 14.04 9.28
C GLN A 84 -11.38 14.89 9.95
N ILE A 85 -11.81 15.96 10.61
CA ILE A 85 -10.95 16.71 11.53
C ILE A 85 -10.49 15.77 12.65
N ASP A 86 -9.18 15.70 12.88
CA ASP A 86 -8.56 14.86 13.91
C ASP A 86 -7.23 15.49 14.39
N LYS A 87 -6.49 14.78 15.25
CA LYS A 87 -5.17 15.19 15.76
C LYS A 87 -4.15 15.57 14.68
N SER A 88 -4.27 15.04 13.45
CA SER A 88 -3.33 15.33 12.37
C SER A 88 -3.59 16.70 11.70
N SER A 89 -4.81 17.23 11.83
CA SER A 89 -5.27 18.45 11.14
C SER A 89 -4.35 19.66 11.32
N PRO A 90 -3.89 20.02 12.54
CA PRO A 90 -3.01 21.18 12.73
C PRO A 90 -1.64 20.99 12.06
N MET A 91 -1.12 19.76 12.05
CA MET A 91 0.17 19.43 11.46
C MET A 91 0.12 19.41 9.94
N LEU A 92 -0.98 18.94 9.36
CA LEU A 92 -1.23 19.02 7.92
C LEU A 92 -1.37 20.49 7.47
N PHE A 93 -2.10 21.30 8.23
CA PHE A 93 -2.21 22.74 7.97
C PHE A 93 -0.84 23.44 8.07
N GLU A 94 -0.05 23.14 9.11
CA GLU A 94 1.31 23.66 9.25
C GLU A 94 2.21 23.23 8.08
N ALA A 95 2.14 21.97 7.66
CA ALA A 95 2.93 21.47 6.53
C ALA A 95 2.64 22.25 5.24
N VAL A 96 1.37 22.58 4.97
CA VAL A 96 0.98 23.45 3.84
C VAL A 96 1.51 24.87 4.03
N ALA A 97 1.28 25.47 5.19
CA ALA A 97 1.65 26.87 5.46
C ALA A 97 3.16 27.10 5.40
N THR A 98 3.95 26.11 5.79
CA THR A 98 5.42 26.17 5.81
C THR A 98 6.07 25.64 4.54
N GLY A 99 5.31 24.94 3.69
CA GLY A 99 5.87 24.17 2.57
C GLY A 99 6.81 23.05 3.03
N LYS A 100 6.66 22.58 4.28
CA LYS A 100 7.54 21.55 4.84
C LYS A 100 7.32 20.21 4.14
N HIS A 101 8.40 19.65 3.63
CA HIS A 101 8.43 18.30 3.11
C HIS A 101 8.47 17.28 4.25
N ILE A 102 7.65 16.25 4.12
CA ILE A 102 7.58 15.09 5.00
C ILE A 102 8.42 13.99 4.35
N LYS A 103 9.35 13.41 5.10
CA LYS A 103 10.33 12.48 4.55
C LYS A 103 9.67 11.26 3.91
N GLU A 104 8.79 10.61 4.66
CA GLU A 104 8.12 9.40 4.22
C GLU A 104 6.64 9.40 4.62
N GLY A 105 5.85 8.68 3.82
CA GLY A 105 4.46 8.38 4.09
C GLY A 105 4.12 6.95 3.66
N THR A 106 3.06 6.39 4.21
CA THR A 106 2.50 5.11 3.79
C THR A 106 1.00 5.21 3.69
N LEU A 107 0.47 5.00 2.50
CA LEU A 107 -0.96 4.86 2.26
C LEU A 107 -1.31 3.36 2.26
N THR A 108 -2.20 2.95 3.15
CA THR A 108 -2.68 1.57 3.26
C THR A 108 -4.13 1.51 2.78
N LEU A 109 -4.41 0.53 1.92
CA LEU A 109 -5.74 0.16 1.50
C LEU A 109 -6.06 -1.19 2.17
N CYS A 110 -7.14 -1.24 2.93
CA CYS A 110 -7.61 -2.44 3.59
C CYS A 110 -8.85 -2.98 2.89
N ASN A 111 -8.86 -4.28 2.63
CA ASN A 111 -10.06 -5.03 2.25
C ASN A 111 -10.46 -5.91 3.43
N ASP A 112 -11.56 -5.55 4.09
CA ASP A 112 -11.94 -6.08 5.40
C ASP A 112 -10.76 -5.99 6.39
N ASP A 113 -10.34 -7.12 6.99
CA ASP A 113 -9.20 -7.18 7.91
C ASP A 113 -7.84 -7.24 7.20
N ASN A 114 -7.80 -7.33 5.86
CA ASN A 114 -6.55 -7.43 5.10
C ASN A 114 -6.03 -6.06 4.67
N CYS A 115 -5.02 -5.56 5.39
CA CYS A 115 -4.32 -4.29 5.13
C CYS A 115 -2.93 -4.46 4.47
N GLU A 116 -2.72 -5.53 3.70
CA GLU A 116 -1.44 -5.82 3.04
C GLU A 116 -1.12 -4.86 1.87
N SER A 117 -2.13 -4.20 1.29
CA SER A 117 -1.93 -3.26 0.18
C SER A 117 -1.40 -1.91 0.68
N LYS A 118 -0.08 -1.73 0.64
CA LYS A 118 0.57 -0.50 1.09
C LYS A 118 1.34 0.19 -0.04
N ILE A 119 1.24 1.51 -0.09
CA ILE A 119 1.96 2.38 -1.03
C ILE A 119 2.88 3.27 -0.19
N LEU A 120 4.18 3.12 -0.40
CA LEU A 120 5.22 3.95 0.18
C LEU A 120 5.35 5.23 -0.63
N LEU A 121 5.37 6.35 0.06
CA LEU A 121 5.53 7.68 -0.50
C LEU A 121 6.82 8.27 0.06
N THR A 122 7.68 8.81 -0.80
CA THR A 122 8.89 9.51 -0.36
C THR A 122 8.81 10.97 -0.75
N ASP A 123 9.36 11.82 0.10
CA ASP A 123 9.41 13.27 -0.10
C ASP A 123 8.01 13.82 -0.43
N VAL A 124 7.17 13.80 0.59
CA VAL A 124 5.75 14.13 0.55
C VAL A 124 5.56 15.62 0.85
N SER A 125 4.87 16.31 -0.04
CA SER A 125 4.44 17.70 0.13
C SER A 125 2.92 17.76 0.21
N ILE A 126 2.41 18.42 1.24
CA ILE A 126 1.00 18.82 1.28
C ILE A 126 0.89 20.15 0.55
N ILE A 127 0.19 20.18 -0.58
CA ILE A 127 0.09 21.35 -1.45
C ILE A 127 -1.25 22.08 -1.32
N GLY A 128 -2.21 21.46 -0.64
CA GLY A 128 -3.50 22.06 -0.39
C GLY A 128 -4.19 21.41 0.80
N PHE A 129 -4.89 22.24 1.57
CA PHE A 129 -5.69 21.84 2.71
C PHE A 129 -6.96 22.68 2.71
N ASN A 130 -8.12 22.04 2.69
CA ASN A 130 -9.40 22.72 2.68
C ASN A 130 -10.39 22.03 3.62
N VAL A 131 -11.01 22.80 4.51
CA VAL A 131 -12.06 22.31 5.39
C VAL A 131 -13.41 22.56 4.74
N ASN A 132 -14.23 21.52 4.64
CA ASN A 132 -15.59 21.56 4.13
C ASN A 132 -16.55 21.20 5.25
N SER A 133 -17.70 21.87 5.29
CA SER A 133 -18.78 21.53 6.21
C SER A 133 -20.06 21.30 5.42
N THR A 134 -20.61 20.09 5.49
CA THR A 134 -21.89 19.75 4.85
C THR A 134 -22.78 19.06 5.86
N ALA A 135 -23.98 19.61 6.07
CA ALA A 135 -24.97 19.06 7.00
C ALA A 135 -24.43 18.75 8.42
N GLY A 136 -23.49 19.57 8.91
CA GLY A 136 -22.88 19.40 10.24
C GLY A 136 -21.80 18.32 10.33
N VAL A 137 -21.37 17.77 9.18
CA VAL A 137 -20.18 16.92 9.10
C VAL A 137 -19.05 17.76 8.52
N ASP A 138 -17.98 17.92 9.30
CA ASP A 138 -16.78 18.63 8.89
C ASP A 138 -15.75 17.63 8.36
N THR A 139 -15.28 17.85 7.13
CA THR A 139 -14.25 17.05 6.46
C THR A 139 -13.13 17.92 5.96
N GLU A 140 -11.97 17.32 5.73
CA GLU A 140 -10.79 17.98 5.22
C GLU A 140 -10.38 17.31 3.91
N THR A 141 -10.23 18.13 2.88
CA THR A 141 -9.66 17.73 1.59
C THR A 141 -8.18 18.08 1.60
N ILE A 142 -7.34 17.06 1.46
CA ILE A 142 -5.89 17.15 1.45
C ILE A 142 -5.40 16.88 0.03
N LEU A 143 -4.64 17.82 -0.52
CA LEU A 143 -3.95 17.67 -1.80
C LEU A 143 -2.49 17.32 -1.51
N LEU A 144 -2.09 16.13 -1.94
CA LEU A 144 -0.78 15.57 -1.64
C LEU A 144 -0.02 15.28 -2.93
N LYS A 145 1.27 15.61 -2.90
CA LYS A 145 2.24 15.24 -3.92
C LYS A 145 3.38 14.46 -3.27
N SER A 146 3.88 13.44 -3.95
CA SER A 146 5.13 12.77 -3.58
C SER A 146 6.11 12.77 -4.76
N LEU A 147 7.40 12.81 -4.44
CA LEU A 147 8.46 12.66 -5.43
C LEU A 147 8.41 11.26 -6.06
N SER A 148 8.30 10.24 -5.22
CA SER A 148 8.14 8.85 -5.66
C SER A 148 7.00 8.16 -4.90
N ALA A 149 6.39 7.17 -5.55
CA ALA A 149 5.42 6.27 -4.97
C ALA A 149 5.80 4.85 -5.39
N SER A 150 5.81 3.91 -4.45
CA SER A 150 6.12 2.51 -4.70
C SER A 150 5.16 1.62 -3.91
N VAL A 151 4.70 0.52 -4.50
CA VAL A 151 3.93 -0.46 -3.75
C VAL A 151 4.90 -1.19 -2.82
N LYS A 152 4.62 -1.18 -1.52
CA LYS A 152 5.26 -2.08 -0.57
C LYS A 152 4.80 -3.49 -0.96
N GLY A 153 5.60 -4.18 -1.76
CA GLY A 153 5.43 -5.62 -1.95
C GLY A 153 5.35 -6.26 -0.58
N GLU A 154 4.44 -7.22 -0.42
CA GLU A 154 4.43 -8.07 0.77
C GLU A 154 5.87 -8.43 1.10
N THR A 155 6.35 -8.13 2.31
CA THR A 155 7.71 -8.48 2.68
C THR A 155 7.82 -9.99 2.59
N ILE A 156 8.51 -10.46 1.55
CA ILE A 156 8.64 -11.87 1.24
C ILE A 156 9.60 -12.43 2.29
N VAL A 157 9.06 -12.82 3.44
CA VAL A 157 9.85 -13.47 4.48
C VAL A 157 9.82 -14.96 4.16
N ILE A 158 10.89 -15.43 3.55
CA ILE A 158 11.04 -16.86 3.29
C ILE A 158 11.47 -17.50 4.62
N PRO A 159 10.76 -18.52 5.12
CA PRO A 159 11.17 -19.19 6.34
C PRO A 159 12.63 -19.67 6.26
N GLY A 160 13.44 -19.35 7.27
CA GLY A 160 14.88 -19.61 7.24
C GLY A 160 15.28 -21.08 7.03
N TRP A 161 14.39 -22.04 7.29
CA TRP A 161 14.63 -23.45 7.02
C TRP A 161 14.78 -23.76 5.52
N ILE A 162 14.27 -22.92 4.63
CA ILE A 162 14.41 -23.07 3.17
C ILE A 162 15.85 -22.83 2.71
N LYS A 163 16.64 -22.01 3.43
CA LYS A 163 18.02 -21.68 3.04
C LYS A 163 18.92 -22.91 2.98
N ASN A 164 18.61 -23.97 3.73
CA ASN A 164 19.31 -25.24 3.65
C ASN A 164 19.15 -25.91 2.28
N ASN A 165 17.96 -25.84 1.68
CA ASN A 165 17.71 -26.39 0.35
C ASN A 165 18.49 -25.63 -0.73
N ALA A 166 18.62 -24.31 -0.58
CA ALA A 166 19.44 -23.50 -1.47
C ALA A 166 20.94 -23.82 -1.34
N ARG A 167 21.42 -24.11 -0.12
CA ARG A 167 22.80 -24.58 0.11
C ARG A 167 23.05 -25.94 -0.56
N TRP A 168 22.13 -26.90 -0.40
CA TRP A 168 22.22 -28.21 -1.07
C TRP A 168 22.14 -28.12 -2.59
N PHE A 169 21.48 -27.10 -3.13
CA PHE A 169 21.49 -26.87 -4.57
C PHE A 169 22.83 -26.29 -5.05
N ALA A 170 23.37 -25.33 -4.30
CA ALA A 170 24.64 -24.71 -4.60
C ALA A 170 25.83 -25.69 -4.52
N ASP A 171 25.82 -26.59 -3.54
CA ASP A 171 26.89 -27.60 -3.37
C ASP A 171 26.73 -28.83 -4.29
N GLY A 172 25.62 -28.91 -5.04
CA GLY A 172 25.33 -30.00 -5.97
C GLY A 172 24.73 -31.26 -5.32
N SER A 173 24.37 -31.21 -4.04
CA SER A 173 23.70 -32.31 -3.33
C SER A 173 22.26 -32.55 -3.81
N ILE A 174 21.58 -31.51 -4.32
CA ILE A 174 20.32 -31.66 -5.07
C ILE A 174 20.46 -31.17 -6.50
N GLY A 175 19.80 -31.87 -7.43
CA GLY A 175 19.82 -31.53 -8.84
C GLY A 175 18.89 -30.38 -9.20
N GLU A 176 19.10 -29.78 -10.36
CA GLU A 176 18.26 -28.69 -10.90
C GLU A 176 16.77 -29.01 -10.91
N SER A 177 16.40 -30.26 -11.24
CA SER A 177 14.99 -30.68 -11.25
C SER A 177 14.36 -30.73 -9.86
N ASP A 178 15.12 -31.05 -8.81
CA ASP A 178 14.59 -31.15 -7.45
C ASP A 178 14.47 -29.75 -6.85
N PHE A 179 15.45 -28.89 -7.15
CA PHE A 179 15.42 -27.48 -6.77
C PHE A 179 14.23 -26.75 -7.41
N THR A 180 14.01 -26.86 -8.73
CA THR A 180 12.90 -26.16 -9.41
C THR A 180 11.52 -26.65 -8.95
N LYS A 181 11.35 -27.96 -8.75
CA LYS A 181 10.10 -28.52 -8.19
C LYS A 181 9.85 -28.06 -6.75
N GLY A 182 10.90 -27.93 -5.94
CA GLY A 182 10.81 -27.40 -4.59
C GLY A 182 10.30 -25.95 -4.60
N ILE A 183 10.81 -25.11 -5.49
CA ILE A 183 10.38 -23.72 -5.66
C ILE A 183 8.93 -23.66 -6.18
N GLU A 184 8.59 -24.43 -7.21
CA GLU A 184 7.21 -24.56 -7.71
C GLU A 184 6.23 -24.92 -6.58
N TYR A 185 6.57 -25.91 -5.76
CA TYR A 185 5.75 -26.31 -4.62
C TYR A 185 5.60 -25.18 -3.60
N MET A 186 6.70 -24.50 -3.24
CA MET A 186 6.65 -23.39 -2.29
C MET A 186 5.77 -22.24 -2.78
N ILE A 187 5.75 -21.97 -4.09
CA ILE A 187 4.90 -20.94 -4.68
C ILE A 187 3.43 -21.38 -4.63
N LYS A 188 3.12 -22.61 -5.04
CA LYS A 188 1.75 -23.16 -5.05
C LYS A 188 1.11 -23.23 -3.66
N GLU A 189 1.90 -23.59 -2.65
CA GLU A 189 1.43 -23.66 -1.26
C GLU A 189 1.48 -22.31 -0.53
N GLY A 190 1.89 -21.22 -1.20
CA GLY A 190 1.98 -19.89 -0.59
C GLY A 190 3.08 -19.74 0.46
N ILE A 191 4.04 -20.66 0.52
CA ILE A 191 5.24 -20.59 1.38
C ILE A 191 6.19 -19.51 0.85
N MET A 192 6.27 -19.36 -0.47
CA MET A 192 6.98 -18.30 -1.17
C MET A 192 5.99 -17.53 -2.03
N LYS A 193 5.64 -16.31 -1.61
CA LYS A 193 4.82 -15.42 -2.43
C LYS A 193 5.72 -14.62 -3.35
N ILE A 194 5.41 -14.63 -4.65
CA ILE A 194 6.14 -13.85 -5.65
C ILE A 194 5.15 -12.85 -6.25
N PRO A 195 5.42 -11.53 -6.16
CA PRO A 195 4.52 -10.53 -6.72
C PRO A 195 4.53 -10.61 -8.25
N ASN A 196 3.37 -10.33 -8.87
CA ASN A 196 3.23 -10.13 -10.32
C ASN A 196 3.69 -11.31 -11.20
N LEU A 197 3.36 -12.55 -10.82
CA LEU A 197 3.62 -13.70 -11.67
C LEU A 197 2.73 -13.67 -12.94
N PRO A 198 3.29 -13.83 -14.15
CA PRO A 198 2.48 -13.98 -15.36
C PRO A 198 1.68 -15.29 -15.33
N PRO A 199 0.49 -15.35 -15.98
CA PRO A 199 -0.22 -16.61 -16.16
C PRO A 199 0.66 -17.61 -16.93
N THR A 200 0.86 -18.78 -16.32
CA THR A 200 1.85 -19.79 -16.72
C THR A 200 1.71 -20.19 -18.19
N ALA A 201 2.81 -20.06 -18.95
CA ALA A 201 2.90 -20.60 -20.30
C ALA A 201 2.86 -22.13 -20.26
N SER A 202 1.82 -22.72 -20.86
CA SER A 202 1.74 -24.16 -21.08
C SER A 202 2.69 -24.55 -22.23
N ASP A 203 3.45 -25.62 -22.01
CA ASP A 203 4.27 -26.33 -23.02
C ASP A 203 5.51 -25.63 -23.60
N VAL A 204 6.39 -25.11 -22.75
CA VAL A 204 7.79 -24.84 -23.15
C VAL A 204 8.66 -26.06 -22.83
N ALA A 205 9.41 -26.55 -23.82
CA ALA A 205 10.38 -27.64 -23.69
C ALA A 205 11.33 -27.37 -22.51
N LYS A 206 11.77 -28.43 -21.82
CA LYS A 206 12.68 -28.36 -20.66
C LYS A 206 13.83 -27.35 -20.92
N ILE A 207 13.77 -26.19 -20.27
CA ILE A 207 14.84 -25.19 -20.28
C ILE A 207 15.78 -25.54 -19.11
N ASN A 208 17.08 -25.65 -19.38
CA ASN A 208 18.07 -25.87 -18.32
C ASN A 208 18.16 -24.64 -17.42
N VAL A 209 18.38 -24.88 -16.12
CA VAL A 209 18.53 -23.80 -15.15
C VAL A 209 19.87 -23.10 -15.43
N PRO A 210 19.90 -21.76 -15.62
CA PRO A 210 21.15 -21.06 -15.86
C PRO A 210 22.14 -21.20 -14.69
N ASP A 211 23.44 -21.25 -14.99
CA ASP A 211 24.49 -21.43 -13.96
C ASP A 211 24.49 -20.35 -12.88
N TRP A 212 24.06 -19.13 -13.20
CA TRP A 212 23.98 -18.03 -12.24
C TRP A 212 23.02 -18.32 -11.07
N VAL A 213 22.02 -19.19 -11.28
CA VAL A 213 21.02 -19.53 -10.26
C VAL A 213 21.67 -20.24 -9.07
N LYS A 214 22.70 -21.06 -9.30
CA LYS A 214 23.47 -21.72 -8.22
C LYS A 214 24.20 -20.71 -7.35
N ASN A 215 24.82 -19.69 -7.97
CA ASN A 215 25.51 -18.64 -7.25
C ASN A 215 24.54 -17.80 -6.40
N ASN A 216 23.38 -17.46 -6.96
CA ASN A 216 22.35 -16.72 -6.22
C ASN A 216 21.76 -17.56 -5.08
N ALA A 217 21.56 -18.86 -5.28
CA ALA A 217 21.13 -19.77 -4.21
C ALA A 217 22.17 -19.84 -3.07
N LEU A 218 23.46 -19.90 -3.39
CA LEU A 218 24.54 -19.87 -2.40
C LEU A 218 24.55 -18.54 -1.63
N TRP A 219 24.55 -17.41 -2.34
CA TRP A 219 24.55 -16.09 -1.72
C TRP A 219 23.32 -15.88 -0.84
N TRP A 220 22.17 -16.41 -1.22
CA TRP A 220 20.96 -16.32 -0.41
C TRP A 220 21.04 -17.20 0.85
N ALA A 221 21.58 -18.42 0.71
CA ALA A 221 21.80 -19.34 1.83
C ALA A 221 22.81 -18.80 2.85
N ASP A 222 23.85 -18.10 2.37
CA ASP A 222 24.87 -17.44 3.20
C ASP A 222 24.41 -16.08 3.76
N GLY A 223 23.22 -15.60 3.37
CA GLY A 223 22.69 -14.30 3.79
C GLY A 223 23.39 -13.10 3.17
N LEU A 224 24.10 -13.29 2.07
CA LEU A 224 24.77 -12.25 1.29
C LEU A 224 23.80 -11.47 0.39
N ILE A 225 22.68 -12.09 0.01
CA ILE A 225 21.54 -11.41 -0.64
C ILE A 225 20.27 -11.59 0.19
N THR A 226 19.35 -10.63 0.06
CA THR A 226 18.09 -10.64 0.80
C THR A 226 17.08 -11.61 0.19
N ASP A 227 16.01 -11.92 0.93
CA ASP A 227 14.90 -12.74 0.41
C ASP A 227 14.25 -12.08 -0.81
N ASP A 228 14.13 -10.75 -0.82
CA ASP A 228 13.61 -9.98 -1.96
C ASP A 228 14.51 -10.11 -3.21
N ASP A 229 15.83 -10.00 -3.04
CA ASP A 229 16.80 -10.19 -4.13
C ASP A 229 16.75 -11.61 -4.70
N PHE A 230 16.62 -12.62 -3.83
CA PHE A 230 16.48 -14.00 -4.25
C PHE A 230 15.16 -14.23 -5.01
N VAL A 231 14.05 -13.67 -4.52
CA VAL A 231 12.74 -13.82 -5.15
C VAL A 231 12.67 -13.15 -6.51
N LYS A 232 13.32 -12.00 -6.72
CA LYS A 232 13.48 -11.41 -8.07
C LYS A 232 14.16 -12.37 -9.04
N GLY A 233 15.16 -13.13 -8.57
CA GLY A 233 15.79 -14.19 -9.34
C GLY A 233 14.80 -15.31 -9.70
N ILE A 234 13.96 -15.75 -8.75
CA ILE A 234 12.93 -16.76 -9.01
C ILE A 234 11.84 -16.23 -9.96
N GLN A 235 11.42 -14.98 -9.80
CA GLN A 235 10.45 -14.32 -10.70
C GLN A 235 10.93 -14.38 -12.15
N TYR A 236 12.21 -14.06 -12.40
CA TYR A 236 12.80 -14.18 -13.72
C TYR A 236 12.70 -15.61 -14.28
N LEU A 237 12.95 -16.63 -13.45
CA LEU A 237 12.86 -18.03 -13.85
C LEU A 237 11.42 -18.45 -14.21
N VAL A 238 10.42 -17.90 -13.52
CA VAL A 238 9.01 -18.13 -13.84
C VAL A 238 8.61 -17.42 -15.14
N GLU A 239 9.00 -16.15 -15.29
CA GLU A 239 8.73 -15.35 -16.51
C GLU A 239 9.29 -15.99 -17.77
N HIS A 240 10.45 -16.65 -17.67
CA HIS A 240 11.11 -17.31 -18.78
C HIS A 240 10.73 -18.80 -18.91
N GLY A 241 9.76 -19.29 -18.14
CA GLY A 241 9.23 -20.66 -18.22
C GLY A 241 10.19 -21.76 -17.75
N ILE A 242 11.22 -21.40 -16.97
CA ILE A 242 12.16 -22.34 -16.36
C ILE A 242 11.52 -22.99 -15.12
N ILE A 243 10.78 -22.22 -14.33
CA ILE A 243 9.94 -22.69 -13.22
C ILE A 243 8.47 -22.55 -13.62
N ARG A 244 7.67 -23.56 -13.27
CA ARG A 244 6.24 -23.62 -13.57
C ARG A 244 5.47 -23.41 -12.28
N VAL A 245 4.36 -22.67 -12.33
CA VAL A 245 3.51 -22.34 -11.18
C VAL A 245 2.04 -22.52 -11.51
#